data_AF-A0A3N0A4W6-F1
#
_entry.id   AF-A0A3N0A4W6-F1
#
_cell.length_a   1.000
_cell.length_b   1.000
_cell.length_c   1.000
_cell.angle_alpha   90.00
_cell.angle_beta   90.00
_cell.angle_gamma   90.00
#
_symmetry.space_group_name_H-M   'P 1'
#
loop_
_entity.id
_entity.type
_entity.pdbx_description
1 polymer ?
#
loop_
_entity_poly.entity_id
_entity_poly.type
_entity_poly.pdbx_seq_one_letter_code
_entity_poly.pdbx_strand_id
1 'polypeptide(L)'
;MSRPQKPDPDEPVVPGSNHTPALAFVAILDMVRAAVKAWMSLKGFTYSPKSGLVFDVDYLHEGLALFIELIRGNRDFRVELPIYLVAITHHASTEADDVLKRGYETISRSSNQPLFGYWKDPAGRPYLDAVVPLQFISKEDAIGAGKRYGQRFILAIWPDGSYEHLKAD
;
A
#
# COMPACT_ATOMS: atom_id res chain seq x y z
N MET A 1 14.03 -19.83 -5.77
CA MET A 1 13.90 -18.67 -4.86
C MET A 1 12.71 -18.95 -3.95
N SER A 2 12.93 -19.08 -2.65
CA SER A 2 11.84 -19.22 -1.68
C SER A 2 10.99 -17.94 -1.68
N ARG A 3 9.67 -18.05 -1.57
CA ARG A 3 8.79 -16.88 -1.47
C ARG A 3 9.09 -16.13 -0.16
N PRO A 4 9.08 -14.78 -0.14
CA PRO A 4 9.19 -14.03 1.09
C PRO A 4 8.07 -14.45 2.06
N GLN A 5 8.39 -14.59 3.34
CA GLN A 5 7.41 -14.96 4.37
C GLN A 5 6.64 -13.73 4.84
N LYS A 6 5.34 -13.91 5.08
CA LYS A 6 4.48 -12.90 5.68
C LYS A 6 4.83 -12.70 7.16
N PRO A 7 4.56 -11.53 7.75
CA PRO A 7 4.67 -11.35 9.19
C PRO A 7 3.82 -12.39 9.93
N ASP A 8 4.37 -12.97 11.00
CA ASP A 8 3.63 -13.83 11.91
C ASP A 8 2.60 -12.99 12.69
N PRO A 9 1.30 -13.33 12.66
CA PRO A 9 0.26 -12.60 13.37
C PRO A 9 0.38 -12.67 14.91
N ASP A 10 1.05 -13.69 15.44
CA ASP A 10 1.18 -13.92 16.89
C ASP A 10 2.43 -13.25 17.50
N GLU A 11 3.34 -12.74 16.64
CA GLU A 11 4.54 -12.03 17.10
C GLU A 11 4.19 -10.63 17.65
N PRO A 12 4.79 -10.21 18.78
CA PRO A 12 4.63 -8.86 19.29
C PRO A 12 4.94 -7.79 18.23
N VAL A 13 3.97 -6.90 18.01
CA VAL A 13 4.11 -5.81 17.02
C VAL A 13 4.75 -4.60 17.67
N VAL A 14 6.02 -4.34 17.35
CA VAL A 14 6.75 -3.14 17.79
C VAL A 14 6.82 -2.13 16.63
N PRO A 15 6.20 -0.94 16.75
CA PRO A 15 6.28 0.10 15.74
C PRO A 15 7.72 0.45 15.35
N GLY A 16 7.97 0.51 14.05
CA GLY A 16 9.29 0.86 13.51
C GLY A 16 10.44 -0.11 13.80
N SER A 17 10.16 -1.32 14.30
CA SER A 17 11.15 -2.38 14.53
C SER A 17 11.97 -2.74 13.28
N ASN A 18 11.37 -2.60 12.09
CA ASN A 18 12.00 -2.83 10.79
C ASN A 18 12.12 -1.53 9.97
N HIS A 19 12.26 -0.39 10.65
CA HIS A 19 12.37 0.91 10.00
C HIS A 19 13.66 1.01 9.17
N THR A 20 13.48 1.23 7.88
CA THR A 20 14.54 1.51 6.90
C THR A 20 14.11 2.65 5.98
N PRO A 21 15.03 3.36 5.29
CA PRO A 21 14.67 4.30 4.24
C PRO A 21 13.88 3.64 3.10
N ALA A 22 13.13 4.45 2.34
CA ALA A 22 12.49 3.98 1.11
C ALA A 22 13.55 3.56 0.08
N LEU A 23 13.31 2.46 -0.64
CA LEU A 23 14.17 2.04 -1.75
C LEU A 23 13.99 2.99 -2.94
N ALA A 24 15.07 3.29 -3.67
CA ALA A 24 14.98 4.08 -4.89
C ALA A 24 14.17 3.33 -5.97
N PHE A 25 13.36 4.04 -6.77
CA PHE A 25 12.49 3.43 -7.78
C PHE A 25 13.26 2.52 -8.76
N VAL A 26 14.45 2.95 -9.19
CA VAL A 26 15.31 2.17 -10.10
C VAL A 26 15.69 0.80 -9.53
N ALA A 27 15.85 0.69 -8.20
CA ALA A 27 16.24 -0.55 -7.54
C ALA A 27 15.09 -1.55 -7.42
N ILE A 28 13.84 -1.09 -7.54
CA ILE A 28 12.64 -1.90 -7.34
C ILE A 28 11.82 -2.11 -8.63
N LEU A 29 12.21 -1.47 -9.73
CA LEU A 29 11.46 -1.48 -10.99
C LEU A 29 11.12 -2.90 -11.47
N ASP A 30 12.12 -3.79 -11.51
CA ASP A 30 11.92 -5.16 -11.97
C ASP A 30 11.08 -5.98 -11.00
N MET A 31 11.14 -5.68 -9.70
CA MET A 31 10.32 -6.33 -8.69
C MET A 31 8.84 -5.92 -8.83
N VAL A 32 8.57 -4.64 -9.08
CA VAL A 32 7.21 -4.13 -9.34
C VAL A 32 6.63 -4.80 -10.59
N ARG A 33 7.38 -4.84 -11.70
CA ARG A 33 6.95 -5.51 -12.93
C ARG A 33 6.67 -7.00 -12.71
N ALA A 34 7.53 -7.68 -11.98
CA ALA A 34 7.36 -9.09 -11.65
C ALA A 34 6.11 -9.33 -10.79
N ALA A 35 5.87 -8.49 -9.78
CA ALA A 35 4.68 -8.58 -8.93
C ALA A 35 3.40 -8.38 -9.75
N VAL A 36 3.35 -7.32 -10.57
CA VAL A 36 2.18 -7.05 -11.41
C VAL A 36 1.90 -8.22 -12.36
N LYS A 37 2.93 -8.74 -13.04
CA LYS A 37 2.78 -9.89 -13.94
C LYS A 37 2.28 -11.14 -13.22
N ALA A 38 2.76 -11.40 -12.00
CA ALA A 38 2.40 -12.59 -11.24
C ALA A 38 0.98 -12.53 -10.65
N TRP A 39 0.48 -11.32 -10.34
CA TRP A 39 -0.73 -11.15 -9.52
C TRP A 39 -1.86 -10.36 -10.22
N MET A 40 -1.68 -9.92 -11.47
CA MET A 40 -2.71 -9.17 -12.23
C MET A 40 -4.03 -9.91 -12.46
N SER A 41 -4.10 -11.22 -12.20
CA SER A 41 -5.36 -11.96 -12.23
C SER A 41 -6.30 -11.57 -11.08
N LEU A 42 -5.77 -11.05 -9.97
CA LEU A 42 -6.56 -10.58 -8.82
C LEU A 42 -7.43 -9.37 -9.19
N LYS A 43 -8.44 -9.08 -8.35
CA LYS A 43 -9.27 -7.87 -8.47
C LYS A 43 -8.50 -6.63 -8.02
N GLY A 44 -7.70 -6.76 -6.98
CA GLY A 44 -6.79 -5.75 -6.49
C GLY A 44 -5.76 -6.36 -5.55
N PHE A 45 -4.65 -5.66 -5.33
CA PHE A 45 -3.66 -6.01 -4.32
C PHE A 45 -2.80 -4.80 -3.95
N THR A 46 -2.18 -4.84 -2.78
CA THR A 46 -1.13 -3.91 -2.36
C THR A 46 0.22 -4.60 -2.43
N TYR A 47 1.22 -4.00 -3.06
CA TYR A 47 2.59 -4.50 -3.12
C TYR A 47 3.52 -3.61 -2.31
N SER A 48 4.32 -4.23 -1.45
CA SER A 48 5.40 -3.55 -0.72
C SER A 48 6.75 -3.84 -1.37
N PRO A 49 7.42 -2.80 -1.92
CA PRO A 49 8.74 -2.96 -2.51
C PRO A 49 9.83 -3.35 -1.51
N LYS A 50 9.64 -3.06 -0.22
CA LYS A 50 10.62 -3.34 0.82
C LYS A 50 10.73 -4.82 1.13
N SER A 51 9.58 -5.48 1.31
CA SER A 51 9.49 -6.89 1.65
C SER A 51 9.36 -7.78 0.41
N GLY A 52 8.96 -7.20 -0.73
CA GLY A 52 8.60 -7.95 -1.93
C GLY A 52 7.27 -8.70 -1.77
N LEU A 53 6.46 -8.36 -0.77
CA LEU A 53 5.18 -9.02 -0.47
C LEU A 53 4.02 -8.35 -1.20
N VAL A 54 3.06 -9.18 -1.64
CA VAL A 54 1.79 -8.77 -2.23
C VAL A 54 0.66 -9.13 -1.29
N PHE A 55 -0.24 -8.20 -1.00
CA PHE A 55 -1.33 -8.30 -0.04
C PHE A 55 -2.68 -8.19 -0.73
N ASP A 56 -3.50 -9.23 -0.63
CA ASP A 56 -4.89 -9.24 -1.09
C ASP A 56 -5.83 -9.10 0.11
N VAL A 57 -6.15 -7.85 0.46
CA VAL A 57 -6.90 -7.53 1.68
C VAL A 57 -8.34 -8.06 1.69
N ASP A 58 -8.85 -8.55 0.56
CA ASP A 58 -10.12 -9.30 0.53
C ASP A 58 -10.07 -10.54 1.45
N TYR A 59 -8.88 -11.01 1.81
CA TYR A 59 -8.66 -12.00 2.85
C TYR A 59 -8.17 -11.35 4.16
N LEU A 60 -8.87 -11.61 5.26
CA LEU A 60 -8.59 -11.01 6.58
C LEU A 60 -7.13 -11.16 7.03
N HIS A 61 -6.52 -12.34 6.82
CA HIS A 61 -5.14 -12.60 7.22
C HIS A 61 -4.13 -11.78 6.41
N GLU A 62 -4.43 -11.45 5.15
CA GLU A 62 -3.61 -10.57 4.33
C GLU A 62 -3.74 -9.11 4.76
N GLY A 63 -4.95 -8.69 5.16
CA GLY A 63 -5.17 -7.39 5.81
C GLY A 63 -4.36 -7.23 7.10
N LEU A 64 -4.39 -8.24 7.97
CA LEU A 64 -3.61 -8.26 9.21
C LEU A 64 -2.10 -8.24 8.92
N ALA A 65 -1.63 -9.07 7.99
CA ALA A 65 -0.24 -9.12 7.60
C ALA A 65 0.25 -7.76 7.02
N LEU A 66 -0.59 -7.09 6.23
CA LEU A 66 -0.31 -5.75 5.72
C LEU A 66 -0.24 -4.72 6.85
N PHE A 67 -1.20 -4.73 7.78
CA PHE A 67 -1.20 -3.85 8.94
C PHE A 67 0.10 -4.00 9.74
N ILE A 68 0.48 -5.24 10.08
CA ILE A 68 1.70 -5.55 10.83
C ILE A 68 2.94 -5.06 10.07
N GLU A 69 3.02 -5.28 8.75
CA GLU A 69 4.15 -4.79 7.95
C GLU A 69 4.28 -3.26 8.04
N LEU A 70 3.17 -2.53 7.94
CA LEU A 70 3.18 -1.07 7.97
C LEU A 70 3.57 -0.53 9.35
N ILE A 71 3.02 -1.09 10.42
CA ILE A 71 3.44 -0.74 11.79
C ILE A 71 4.94 -1.02 11.98
N ARG A 72 5.43 -2.20 11.58
CA ARG A 72 6.85 -2.55 11.78
C ARG A 72 7.79 -1.62 11.03
N GLY A 73 7.42 -1.10 9.88
CA GLY A 73 8.32 -0.21 9.14
C GLY A 73 8.16 1.28 9.44
N ASN A 74 7.09 1.73 10.09
CA ASN A 74 6.90 3.13 10.46
C ASN A 74 6.86 3.35 11.98
N ARG A 75 7.77 4.19 12.49
CA ARG A 75 7.88 4.52 13.92
C ARG A 75 6.75 5.41 14.41
N ASP A 76 6.12 6.15 13.50
CA ASP A 76 5.13 7.17 13.81
C ASP A 76 3.70 6.61 13.83
N PHE A 77 3.51 5.36 13.41
CA PHE A 77 2.20 4.73 13.44
C PHE A 77 1.87 4.17 14.82
N ARG A 78 0.63 4.41 15.23
CA ARG A 78 0.03 3.92 16.48
C ARG A 78 -0.70 2.61 16.21
N VAL A 79 -0.44 1.59 17.02
CA VAL A 79 -0.92 0.20 16.82
C VAL A 79 -2.43 0.06 16.93
N GLU A 80 -3.08 1.01 17.62
CA GLU A 80 -4.50 1.02 17.92
C GLU A 80 -5.34 1.77 16.87
N LEU A 81 -4.71 2.45 15.91
CA LEU A 81 -5.40 3.25 14.89
C LEU A 81 -5.36 2.58 13.51
N PRO A 82 -6.41 2.74 12.69
CA PRO A 82 -6.39 2.25 11.32
C PRO A 82 -5.33 2.97 10.48
N ILE A 83 -4.78 2.27 9.51
CA ILE A 83 -3.86 2.81 8.50
C ILE A 83 -4.62 2.96 7.18
N TYR A 84 -4.45 4.11 6.55
CA TYR A 84 -5.13 4.50 5.33
C TYR A 84 -4.12 4.52 4.19
N LEU A 85 -4.39 3.71 3.17
CA LEU A 85 -3.62 3.62 1.94
C LEU A 85 -4.23 4.55 0.91
N VAL A 86 -3.54 5.67 0.66
CA VAL A 86 -3.98 6.70 -0.28
C VAL A 86 -3.13 6.61 -1.53
N ALA A 87 -3.74 6.22 -2.65
CA ALA A 87 -3.09 6.35 -3.96
C ALA A 87 -2.82 7.83 -4.26
N ILE A 88 -1.66 8.15 -4.83
CA ILE A 88 -1.35 9.53 -5.23
C ILE A 88 -1.21 9.70 -6.74
N THR A 89 -1.30 8.60 -7.47
CA THR A 89 -1.46 8.58 -8.92
C THR A 89 -2.87 8.10 -9.26
N HIS A 90 -3.35 8.39 -10.45
CA HIS A 90 -4.56 7.78 -11.02
C HIS A 90 -4.18 7.17 -12.37
N HIS A 91 -3.36 6.13 -12.31
CA HIS A 91 -2.58 5.61 -13.42
C HIS A 91 -3.28 4.38 -14.02
N ALA A 92 -4.05 4.61 -15.08
CA ALA A 92 -4.82 3.60 -15.81
C ALA A 92 -3.94 2.73 -16.72
N SER A 93 -2.95 2.06 -16.13
CA SER A 93 -1.98 1.19 -16.79
C SER A 93 -1.43 0.19 -15.78
N THR A 94 -0.87 -0.91 -16.28
CA THR A 94 -0.13 -1.90 -15.48
C THR A 94 1.38 -1.75 -15.59
N GLU A 95 1.83 -0.81 -16.41
CA GLU A 95 3.25 -0.57 -16.66
C GLU A 95 3.88 0.24 -15.52
N ALA A 96 5.14 -0.04 -15.21
CA ALA A 96 5.93 0.78 -14.30
C ALA A 96 6.64 1.89 -15.10
N ASP A 97 5.92 2.96 -15.40
CA ASP A 97 6.33 4.07 -16.27
C ASP A 97 6.74 5.34 -15.49
N ASP A 98 6.94 6.44 -16.22
CA ASP A 98 7.35 7.73 -15.63
C ASP A 98 6.27 8.36 -14.74
N VAL A 99 4.98 8.07 -14.95
CA VAL A 99 3.90 8.55 -14.06
C VAL A 99 4.04 7.87 -12.71
N LEU A 100 4.16 6.54 -12.74
CA LEU A 100 4.30 5.73 -11.54
C LEU A 100 5.59 6.07 -10.78
N LYS A 101 6.69 6.25 -11.50
CA LYS A 101 7.98 6.69 -10.95
C LYS A 101 7.87 8.02 -10.21
N ARG A 102 7.29 9.05 -10.85
CA ARG A 102 7.14 10.37 -10.24
C ARG A 102 6.28 10.33 -8.98
N GLY A 103 5.19 9.55 -9.00
CA GLY A 103 4.37 9.32 -7.82
C GLY A 103 5.20 8.70 -6.70
N TYR A 104 5.80 7.54 -6.95
CA TYR A 104 6.62 6.84 -5.96
C TYR A 104 7.72 7.73 -5.37
N GLU A 105 8.48 8.43 -6.22
CA GLU A 105 9.57 9.31 -5.78
C GLU A 105 9.06 10.48 -4.93
N THR A 106 7.86 10.99 -5.20
CA THR A 106 7.22 12.03 -4.37
C THR A 106 6.94 11.50 -2.96
N ILE A 107 6.42 10.28 -2.84
CA ILE A 107 6.13 9.64 -1.55
C ILE A 107 7.42 9.35 -0.79
N SER A 108 8.44 8.84 -1.48
CA SER A 108 9.71 8.42 -0.85
C SER A 108 10.47 9.56 -0.14
N ARG A 109 10.12 10.83 -0.42
CA ARG A 109 10.71 12.00 0.23
C ARG A 109 10.15 12.26 1.63
N SER A 110 8.92 11.82 1.91
CA SER A 110 8.22 12.09 3.17
C SER A 110 7.75 10.81 3.90
N SER A 111 7.74 9.67 3.20
CA SER A 111 7.42 8.38 3.77
C SER A 111 8.54 7.40 3.46
N ASN A 112 8.87 6.58 4.46
CA ASN A 112 9.85 5.53 4.29
C ASN A 112 9.22 4.25 3.70
N GLN A 113 7.89 4.16 3.57
CA GLN A 113 7.18 2.97 3.07
C GLN A 113 6.22 3.31 1.92
N PRO A 114 6.69 3.86 0.79
CA PRO A 114 5.87 3.91 -0.42
C PRO A 114 5.48 2.49 -0.87
N LEU A 115 4.23 2.33 -1.28
CA LEU A 115 3.64 1.08 -1.76
C LEU A 115 3.16 1.22 -3.20
N PHE A 116 2.74 0.11 -3.79
CA PHE A 116 1.98 0.11 -5.04
C PHE A 116 0.61 -0.54 -4.85
N GLY A 117 -0.45 0.12 -5.31
CA GLY A 117 -1.80 -0.44 -5.34
C GLY A 117 -2.16 -0.86 -6.75
N TYR A 118 -2.49 -2.13 -6.96
CA TYR A 118 -3.12 -2.60 -8.19
C TYR A 118 -4.61 -2.76 -7.95
N TRP A 119 -5.45 -2.33 -8.89
CA TRP A 119 -6.89 -2.54 -8.82
C TRP A 119 -7.53 -2.49 -10.20
N LYS A 120 -8.73 -3.08 -10.33
CA LYS A 120 -9.56 -2.99 -11.53
C LYS A 120 -10.80 -2.17 -11.24
N ASP A 121 -11.14 -1.26 -12.14
CA ASP A 121 -12.41 -0.55 -12.08
C ASP A 121 -13.61 -1.49 -12.37
N PRO A 122 -14.87 -1.06 -12.19
CA PRO A 122 -16.03 -1.91 -12.49
C PRO A 122 -16.12 -2.38 -13.95
N ALA A 123 -15.45 -1.71 -14.89
CA ALA A 123 -15.35 -2.13 -16.29
C ALA A 123 -14.18 -3.10 -16.53
N GLY A 124 -13.43 -3.47 -15.49
CA GLY A 124 -12.28 -4.36 -15.56
C GLY A 124 -10.98 -3.68 -15.99
N ARG A 125 -10.95 -2.35 -16.14
CA ARG A 125 -9.74 -1.61 -16.54
C ARG A 125 -8.76 -1.58 -15.38
N PRO A 126 -7.50 -1.99 -15.59
CA PRO A 126 -6.52 -2.05 -14.52
C PRO A 126 -5.87 -0.70 -14.26
N TYR A 127 -5.49 -0.50 -13.00
CA TYR A 127 -4.76 0.64 -12.49
C TYR A 127 -3.59 0.14 -11.64
N LEU A 128 -2.47 0.85 -11.71
CA LEU A 128 -1.30 0.60 -10.87
C LEU A 128 -0.82 1.92 -10.33
N ASP A 129 -1.06 2.15 -9.05
CA ASP A 129 -0.85 3.43 -8.41
C ASP A 129 0.28 3.40 -7.39
N ALA A 130 1.00 4.52 -7.26
CA ALA A 130 1.88 4.75 -6.12
C ALA A 130 1.04 5.14 -4.92
N VAL A 131 1.26 4.49 -3.78
CA VAL A 131 0.40 4.57 -2.60
C VAL A 131 1.21 5.01 -1.39
N VAL A 132 0.68 5.99 -0.65
CA VAL A 132 1.23 6.43 0.63
C VAL A 132 0.39 5.85 1.77
N PRO A 133 1.01 5.13 2.74
CA PRO A 133 0.35 4.77 3.98
C PRO A 133 0.35 5.97 4.94
N LEU A 134 -0.82 6.28 5.51
CA LEU A 134 -1.04 7.40 6.43
C LEU A 134 -1.91 6.95 7.61
N GLN A 135 -1.83 7.67 8.73
CA GLN A 135 -2.81 7.56 9.82
C GLN A 135 -3.47 8.92 10.04
N PHE A 136 -4.75 8.87 10.38
CA PHE A 136 -5.57 10.04 10.63
C PHE A 136 -6.33 9.86 11.94
N ILE A 137 -6.63 10.98 12.61
CA ILE A 137 -7.46 10.97 13.83
C ILE A 137 -8.92 10.71 13.47
N SER A 138 -9.37 11.23 12.32
CA SER A 138 -10.74 11.10 11.83
C SER A 138 -10.79 10.50 10.42
N LYS A 139 -11.92 9.89 10.07
CA LYS A 139 -12.20 9.37 8.73
C LYS A 139 -12.30 10.50 7.71
N GLU A 140 -12.78 11.66 8.14
CA GLU A 140 -12.95 12.88 7.36
C GLU A 140 -11.60 13.44 6.88
N ASP A 141 -10.58 13.41 7.73
CA ASP A 141 -9.22 13.82 7.36
C ASP A 141 -8.63 12.90 6.28
N ALA A 142 -8.90 11.59 6.37
CA ALA A 142 -8.50 10.62 5.37
C ALA A 142 -9.16 10.92 4.02
N ILE A 143 -10.49 11.11 4.01
CA ILE A 143 -11.26 11.50 2.82
C ILE A 143 -10.72 12.80 2.23
N GLY A 144 -10.44 13.82 3.06
CA GLY A 144 -9.86 15.07 2.63
C GLY A 144 -8.46 14.91 2.00
N ALA A 145 -7.64 13.99 2.50
CA ALA A 145 -6.39 13.62 1.86
C ALA A 145 -6.61 12.96 0.49
N GLY A 146 -7.51 11.99 0.38
CA GLY A 146 -7.85 11.36 -0.91
C GLY A 146 -8.32 12.37 -1.96
N LYS A 147 -9.20 13.30 -1.57
CA LYS A 147 -9.68 14.40 -2.45
C LYS A 147 -8.54 15.25 -3.00
N ARG A 148 -7.57 15.62 -2.16
CA ARG A 148 -6.40 16.41 -2.58
C ARG A 148 -5.54 15.70 -3.63
N TYR A 149 -5.52 14.36 -3.60
CA TYR A 149 -4.81 13.54 -4.57
C TYR A 149 -5.70 13.06 -5.73
N GLY A 150 -6.94 13.54 -5.83
CA GLY A 150 -7.87 13.18 -6.90
C GLY A 150 -8.33 11.72 -6.86
N GLN A 151 -8.27 11.08 -5.68
CA GLN A 151 -8.64 9.68 -5.53
C GLN A 151 -10.11 9.49 -5.25
N ARG A 152 -10.66 8.43 -5.86
CA ARG A 152 -12.04 8.00 -5.63
C ARG A 152 -12.20 7.12 -4.42
N PHE A 153 -11.18 6.32 -4.12
CA PHE A 153 -11.21 5.34 -3.04
C PHE A 153 -9.92 5.38 -2.23
N ILE A 154 -10.07 5.17 -0.93
CA ILE A 154 -8.98 5.01 0.03
C ILE A 154 -9.20 3.66 0.70
N LEU A 155 -8.15 2.86 0.84
CA LEU A 155 -8.24 1.60 1.58
C LEU A 155 -7.84 1.84 3.04
N ALA A 156 -8.77 1.66 3.96
CA ALA A 156 -8.51 1.68 5.40
C ALA A 156 -8.32 0.25 5.91
N ILE A 157 -7.34 0.04 6.78
CA ILE A 157 -6.97 -1.27 7.35
C ILE A 157 -6.86 -1.12 8.86
N TRP A 158 -7.56 -1.97 9.60
CA TRP A 158 -7.61 -1.96 11.07
C TRP A 158 -6.61 -2.94 11.69
N PRO A 159 -6.32 -2.80 13.00
CA PRO A 159 -5.37 -3.66 13.70
C PRO A 159 -5.72 -5.15 13.70
N ASP A 160 -6.99 -5.49 13.52
CA ASP A 160 -7.49 -6.87 13.40
C ASP A 160 -7.44 -7.41 11.96
N GLY A 161 -6.94 -6.62 11.02
CA GLY A 161 -6.86 -6.95 9.59
C GLY A 161 -8.15 -6.70 8.81
N SER A 162 -9.23 -6.26 9.44
CA SER A 162 -10.43 -5.83 8.72
C SER A 162 -10.15 -4.60 7.86
N TYR A 163 -10.93 -4.41 6.80
CA TYR A 163 -10.72 -3.33 5.84
C TYR A 163 -12.02 -2.67 5.39
N GLU A 164 -11.91 -1.44 4.90
CA GLU A 164 -13.00 -0.67 4.31
C GLU A 164 -12.45 0.13 3.12
N HIS A 165 -13.19 0.14 2.01
CA HIS A 165 -12.95 1.09 0.92
C HIS A 165 -13.75 2.37 1.17
N LEU A 166 -13.08 3.45 1.53
CA LEU A 166 -13.70 4.75 1.75
C LEU A 166 -13.83 5.47 0.42
N LYS A 167 -15.05 5.89 0.09
CA LYS A 167 -15.26 6.78 -1.05
C LYS A 167 -14.78 8.18 -0.70
N ALA A 168 -13.91 8.74 -1.54
CA ALA A 168 -13.34 10.07 -1.41
C ALA A 168 -13.89 11.07 -2.42
N ASP A 169 -14.95 10.73 -3.18
CA ASP A 169 -15.67 11.66 -4.07
C ASP A 169 -16.78 12.43 -3.32
#